data_AF-A0A0U3LE23-F1
#
_entry.id   AF-A0A0U3LE23-F1
#
_cell.length_a   1.000
_cell.length_b   1.000
_cell.length_c   1.000
_cell.angle_alpha   90.00
_cell.angle_beta   90.00
_cell.angle_gamma   90.00
#
_symmetry.space_group_name_H-M   'P 1'
#
loop_
_entity.id
_entity.type
_entity.pdbx_description
1 polymer ?
#
loop_
_entity_poly.entity_id
_entity_poly.type
_entity_poly.pdbx_seq_one_letter_code
_entity_poly.pdbx_strand_id
1 'polypeptide(L)'
;MEFDFGAVLMEWPLLLRGLGWTVGLTAVAVPLGLLAATLGAWARACGPRGLGNAVAVYVELLRNTPFIVQLFFIFFGLPSLGVKLSPATASVIAMTLNLGAYGTEILRAGIQATPKGQWEAAYSLAMGPVQTFVRVVLPPAFKRVWPAMTSQIIIVMLGTAVCGQISTEELSYATNLIHSRNFRAFEATFIAVALYLMLSIAVRHLLLWVGTRFLFGSAPVATARVPLKRRWLGARHG
;
A
#
# COMPACT_ATOMS: atom_id res chain seq x y z
N MET A 1 35.47 -8.35 16.09
CA MET A 1 34.74 -8.74 14.86
C MET A 1 35.06 -7.72 13.80
N GLU A 2 35.70 -8.13 12.70
CA GLU A 2 35.93 -7.25 11.56
C GLU A 2 34.73 -7.31 10.63
N PHE A 3 34.11 -6.17 10.38
CA PHE A 3 33.00 -6.05 9.43
C PHE A 3 33.55 -6.16 8.01
N ASP A 4 32.94 -7.02 7.21
CA ASP A 4 33.31 -7.20 5.80
C ASP A 4 32.05 -7.15 4.94
N PHE A 5 31.71 -5.93 4.54
CA PHE A 5 30.61 -5.68 3.61
C PHE A 5 30.96 -6.15 2.19
N GLY A 6 32.26 -6.27 1.86
CA GLY A 6 32.72 -6.72 0.55
C GLY A 6 32.24 -8.13 0.24
N ALA A 7 32.34 -9.04 1.21
CA ALA A 7 31.85 -10.42 1.07
C ALA A 7 30.35 -10.52 0.74
N VAL A 8 29.52 -9.60 1.24
CA VAL A 8 28.08 -9.58 0.92
C VAL A 8 27.84 -8.89 -0.43
N LEU A 9 28.57 -7.82 -0.73
CA LEU A 9 28.45 -7.09 -2.00
C LEU A 9 28.95 -7.90 -3.21
N MET A 10 29.84 -8.88 -3.01
CA MET A 10 30.21 -9.83 -4.07
C MET A 10 29.02 -10.67 -4.57
N GLU A 11 28.03 -10.91 -3.72
CA GLU A 11 26.77 -11.58 -4.05
C GLU A 11 25.73 -10.60 -4.64
N TRP A 12 26.17 -9.48 -5.23
CA TRP A 12 25.30 -8.49 -5.89
C TRP A 12 24.31 -9.07 -6.92
N PRO A 13 24.60 -10.15 -7.68
CA PRO A 13 23.62 -10.68 -8.63
C PRO A 13 22.37 -11.23 -7.92
N LEU A 14 22.57 -11.84 -6.75
CA LEU A 14 21.49 -12.38 -5.92
C LEU A 14 20.67 -11.25 -5.29
N LEU A 15 21.34 -10.20 -4.78
CA LEU A 15 20.68 -9.00 -4.27
C LEU A 15 19.86 -8.29 -5.35
N LEU A 16 20.41 -8.15 -6.56
CA LEU A 16 19.73 -7.52 -7.68
C LEU A 16 18.51 -8.33 -8.13
N ARG A 17 18.62 -9.67 -8.17
CA ARG A 17 17.48 -10.56 -8.47
C ARG A 17 16.38 -10.43 -7.41
N GLY A 18 16.74 -10.44 -6.12
CA GLY A 18 15.78 -10.24 -5.03
C GLY A 18 15.10 -8.87 -5.07
N LEU A 19 15.85 -7.82 -5.40
CA LEU A 19 15.31 -6.48 -5.63
C LEU A 19 14.34 -6.45 -6.82
N GLY A 20 14.71 -7.10 -7.93
CA GLY A 20 13.85 -7.25 -9.11
C GLY A 20 12.53 -7.96 -8.79
N TRP A 21 12.57 -9.04 -8.01
CA TRP A 21 11.38 -9.72 -7.52
C TRP A 21 10.54 -8.86 -6.59
N THR A 22 11.16 -8.12 -5.67
CA THR A 22 10.47 -7.16 -4.78
C THR A 22 9.68 -6.14 -5.58
N VAL A 23 10.32 -5.56 -6.60
CA VAL A 23 9.68 -4.62 -7.53
C VAL A 23 8.59 -5.30 -8.34
N GLY A 24 8.84 -6.48 -8.89
CA GLY A 24 7.88 -7.23 -9.71
C GLY A 24 6.60 -7.59 -8.95
N LEU A 25 6.73 -8.13 -7.73
CA LEU A 25 5.59 -8.44 -6.86
C LEU A 25 4.76 -7.19 -6.55
N THR A 26 5.45 -6.10 -6.20
CA THR A 26 4.81 -4.81 -5.91
C THR A 26 4.11 -4.24 -7.15
N ALA A 27 4.74 -4.30 -8.32
CA ALA A 27 4.21 -3.79 -9.58
C ALA A 27 2.94 -4.53 -10.03
N VAL A 28 2.77 -5.80 -9.65
CA VAL A 28 1.55 -6.56 -9.93
C VAL A 28 0.50 -6.37 -8.83
N ALA A 29 0.89 -6.46 -7.55
CA ALA A 29 -0.04 -6.36 -6.44
C ALA A 29 -0.65 -4.96 -6.28
N VAL A 30 0.11 -3.90 -6.60
CA VAL A 30 -0.36 -2.51 -6.43
C VAL A 30 -1.55 -2.17 -7.33
N PRO A 31 -1.50 -2.38 -8.66
CA PRO A 31 -2.66 -2.13 -9.52
C PRO A 31 -3.90 -2.94 -9.10
N LEU A 32 -3.72 -4.22 -8.78
CA LEU A 32 -4.82 -5.09 -8.33
C LEU A 32 -5.41 -4.62 -7.00
N GLY A 33 -4.56 -4.25 -6.05
CA GLY A 33 -4.98 -3.75 -4.75
C GLY A 33 -5.65 -2.37 -4.84
N LEU A 34 -5.18 -1.48 -5.71
CA LEU A 34 -5.83 -0.19 -5.98
C LEU A 34 -7.20 -0.38 -6.66
N LEU A 35 -7.31 -1.34 -7.57
CA LEU A 35 -8.60 -1.73 -8.15
C LEU A 35 -9.55 -2.25 -7.07
N ALA A 36 -9.10 -3.19 -6.24
CA ALA A 36 -9.87 -3.73 -5.11
C ALA A 36 -10.29 -2.62 -4.13
N ALA A 37 -9.38 -1.70 -3.80
CA ALA A 37 -9.65 -0.54 -2.96
C ALA A 37 -10.72 0.38 -3.54
N THR A 38 -10.67 0.64 -4.85
CA THR A 38 -11.62 1.51 -5.55
C THR A 38 -13.01 0.87 -5.60
N LEU A 39 -13.08 -0.43 -5.94
CA LEU A 39 -14.33 -1.20 -5.94
C LEU A 39 -14.92 -1.31 -4.53
N GLY A 40 -14.08 -1.58 -3.53
CA GLY A 40 -14.49 -1.63 -2.13
C GLY A 40 -15.03 -0.30 -1.64
N ALA A 41 -14.35 0.81 -1.96
CA ALA A 41 -14.80 2.15 -1.59
C ALA A 41 -16.12 2.53 -2.27
N TRP A 42 -16.29 2.19 -3.56
CA TRP A 42 -17.55 2.34 -4.27
C TRP A 42 -18.67 1.53 -3.62
N ALA A 43 -18.43 0.25 -3.33
CA ALA A 43 -19.40 -0.63 -2.70
C ALA A 43 -19.86 -0.10 -1.33
N ARG A 44 -18.93 0.48 -0.56
CA ARG A 44 -19.20 1.09 0.75
C ARG A 44 -19.93 2.43 0.67
N ALA A 45 -19.74 3.20 -0.40
CA ALA A 45 -20.32 4.53 -0.56
C ALA A 45 -21.66 4.54 -1.32
N CYS A 46 -21.76 3.74 -2.38
CA CYS A 46 -22.85 3.78 -3.35
C CYS A 46 -23.45 2.40 -3.65
N GLY A 47 -22.83 1.32 -3.18
CA GLY A 47 -23.30 -0.04 -3.44
C GLY A 47 -24.55 -0.43 -2.64
N PRO A 48 -25.21 -1.55 -2.99
CA PRO A 48 -26.28 -2.10 -2.19
C PRO A 48 -25.83 -2.39 -0.76
N ARG A 49 -26.73 -2.24 0.22
CA ARG A 49 -26.41 -2.42 1.66
C ARG A 49 -25.71 -3.76 1.95
N GLY A 50 -26.16 -4.85 1.31
CA GLY A 50 -25.55 -6.18 1.47
C GLY A 50 -24.09 -6.23 1.01
N LEU A 51 -23.79 -5.67 -0.17
CA LEU A 51 -22.43 -5.61 -0.70
C LEU A 51 -21.54 -4.70 0.16
N GLY A 52 -22.06 -3.53 0.57
CA GLY A 52 -21.36 -2.62 1.47
C GLY A 52 -21.02 -3.24 2.82
N ASN A 53 -21.88 -4.11 3.36
CA ASN A 53 -21.62 -4.85 4.60
C ASN A 53 -20.60 -5.98 4.40
N ALA A 54 -20.69 -6.74 3.30
CA ALA A 54 -19.72 -7.79 2.98
C ALA A 54 -18.29 -7.22 2.84
N VAL A 55 -18.16 -6.09 2.13
CA VAL A 55 -16.88 -5.37 2.02
C VAL A 55 -16.41 -4.85 3.38
N ALA A 56 -17.32 -4.41 4.26
CA ALA A 56 -16.97 -3.96 5.60
C ALA A 56 -16.33 -5.09 6.42
N VAL A 57 -16.93 -6.28 6.41
CA VAL A 57 -16.43 -7.47 7.10
C VAL A 57 -15.06 -7.86 6.55
N TYR A 58 -14.91 -7.92 5.22
CA TYR A 58 -13.61 -8.15 4.58
C TYR A 58 -12.55 -7.14 5.06
N VAL A 59 -12.86 -5.84 5.00
CA VAL A 59 -11.94 -4.78 5.42
C VAL A 59 -11.58 -4.92 6.90
N GLU A 60 -12.54 -5.21 7.76
CA GLU A 60 -12.34 -5.36 9.20
C GLU A 60 -11.44 -6.56 9.51
N LEU A 61 -11.71 -7.73 8.92
CA LEU A 61 -10.89 -8.92 9.11
C LEU A 61 -9.45 -8.71 8.67
N LEU A 62 -9.25 -8.14 7.47
CA LEU A 62 -7.92 -7.97 6.89
C LEU A 62 -7.10 -6.86 7.59
N ARG A 63 -7.76 -5.85 8.15
CA ARG A 63 -7.06 -4.80 8.91
C ARG A 63 -6.75 -5.22 10.34
N ASN A 64 -7.54 -6.11 10.93
CA ASN A 64 -7.36 -6.61 12.30
C ASN A 64 -6.54 -7.90 12.39
N THR A 65 -6.10 -8.46 11.27
CA THR A 65 -5.26 -9.67 11.23
C THR A 65 -3.85 -9.32 10.74
N PRO A 66 -2.77 -9.83 11.35
CA PRO A 66 -1.41 -9.60 10.88
C PRO A 66 -1.19 -10.11 9.45
N PHE A 67 -0.41 -9.37 8.64
CA PHE A 67 -0.12 -9.74 7.24
C PHE A 67 0.52 -11.13 7.10
N ILE A 68 1.47 -11.48 7.98
CA ILE A 68 2.12 -12.80 7.95
C ILE A 68 1.13 -13.95 8.13
N VAL A 69 0.12 -13.79 9.00
CA VAL A 69 -0.91 -14.80 9.24
C VAL A 69 -1.79 -14.96 8.00
N GLN A 70 -2.15 -13.85 7.34
CA GLN A 70 -2.90 -13.88 6.09
C GLN A 70 -2.13 -14.60 4.99
N LEU A 71 -0.84 -14.29 4.85
CA LEU A 71 0.05 -14.93 3.88
C LEU A 71 0.13 -16.44 4.12
N PHE A 72 0.35 -16.87 5.36
CA PHE A 72 0.41 -18.29 5.71
C PHE A 72 -0.93 -18.99 5.51
N PHE A 73 -2.06 -18.34 5.82
CA PHE A 73 -3.37 -18.90 5.55
C PHE A 73 -3.59 -19.11 4.04
N ILE A 74 -3.20 -18.15 3.21
CA ILE A 74 -3.32 -18.28 1.75
C ILE A 74 -2.39 -19.37 1.20
N PHE A 75 -1.14 -19.44 1.67
CA PHE A 75 -0.16 -20.37 1.13
C PHE A 75 -0.28 -21.80 1.67
N PHE A 76 -0.56 -21.98 2.96
CA PHE A 76 -0.66 -23.29 3.61
C PHE A 76 -2.11 -23.76 3.83
N GLY A 77 -3.05 -22.83 4.05
CA GLY A 77 -4.46 -23.15 4.27
C GLY A 77 -5.19 -23.55 2.97
N LEU A 78 -5.06 -22.79 1.89
CA LEU A 78 -5.74 -23.11 0.61
C LEU A 78 -5.37 -24.48 0.00
N PRO A 79 -4.11 -24.98 0.11
CA PRO A 79 -3.79 -26.34 -0.32
C PRO A 79 -4.62 -27.43 0.36
N SER A 80 -5.03 -27.24 1.63
CA SER A 80 -5.92 -28.18 2.32
C SER A 80 -7.33 -28.25 1.69
N LEU A 81 -7.70 -27.21 0.93
CA LEU A 81 -8.94 -27.13 0.14
C LEU A 81 -8.73 -27.53 -1.32
N GLY A 82 -7.56 -28.06 -1.68
CA GLY A 82 -7.22 -28.53 -3.04
C GLY A 82 -6.61 -27.47 -3.96
N VAL A 83 -6.40 -26.24 -3.48
CA VAL A 83 -5.84 -25.14 -4.30
C VAL A 83 -4.37 -24.93 -3.94
N LYS A 84 -3.47 -25.42 -4.79
CA LYS A 84 -2.01 -25.23 -4.63
C LYS A 84 -1.57 -23.96 -5.35
N LEU A 85 -0.93 -23.05 -4.61
CA LEU A 85 -0.40 -21.80 -5.15
C LEU A 85 1.12 -21.80 -5.12
N SER A 86 1.74 -21.17 -6.13
CA SER A 86 3.16 -20.85 -6.04
C SER A 86 3.40 -19.77 -4.96
N PRO A 87 4.60 -19.71 -4.34
CA PRO A 87 4.93 -18.66 -3.38
C PRO A 87 4.68 -17.24 -3.92
N ALA A 88 5.07 -16.98 -5.17
CA ALA A 88 4.86 -15.70 -5.83
C ALA A 88 3.36 -15.37 -5.98
N THR A 89 2.55 -16.33 -6.43
CA THR A 89 1.10 -16.13 -6.57
C THR A 89 0.43 -15.87 -5.22
N ALA A 90 0.76 -16.66 -4.20
CA ALA A 90 0.23 -16.46 -2.84
C ALA A 90 0.63 -15.08 -2.28
N SER A 91 1.87 -14.66 -2.52
CA SER A 91 2.37 -13.33 -2.13
C SER A 91 1.57 -12.21 -2.80
N VAL A 92 1.36 -12.28 -4.12
CA VAL A 92 0.57 -11.27 -4.85
C VAL A 92 -0.87 -11.21 -4.35
N ILE A 93 -1.51 -12.35 -4.09
CA ILE A 93 -2.88 -12.40 -3.57
C ILE A 93 -2.92 -11.77 -2.18
N ALA A 94 -2.04 -12.17 -1.26
CA ALA A 94 -1.99 -11.63 0.09
C ALA A 94 -1.75 -10.11 0.08
N MET A 95 -0.79 -9.64 -0.71
CA MET A 95 -0.49 -8.21 -0.87
C MET A 95 -1.66 -7.43 -1.47
N THR A 96 -2.33 -8.00 -2.48
CA THR A 96 -3.52 -7.39 -3.12
C THR A 96 -4.67 -7.26 -2.12
N LEU A 97 -4.95 -8.30 -1.34
CA LEU A 97 -6.00 -8.29 -0.32
C LEU A 97 -5.67 -7.30 0.80
N ASN A 98 -4.41 -7.22 1.21
CA ASN A 98 -3.96 -6.26 2.21
C ASN A 98 -4.11 -4.82 1.70
N LEU A 99 -3.54 -4.50 0.54
CA LEU A 99 -3.65 -3.17 -0.07
C LEU A 99 -5.11 -2.80 -0.34
N GLY A 100 -5.93 -3.74 -0.82
CA GLY A 100 -7.35 -3.53 -1.08
C GLY A 100 -8.13 -3.13 0.17
N ALA A 101 -7.88 -3.79 1.31
CA ALA A 101 -8.59 -3.54 2.56
C ALA A 101 -8.21 -2.17 3.15
N TYR A 102 -6.91 -1.90 3.29
CA TYR A 102 -6.42 -0.61 3.79
C TYR A 102 -6.75 0.53 2.81
N GLY A 103 -6.57 0.30 1.52
CA GLY A 103 -6.88 1.25 0.46
C GLY A 103 -8.37 1.60 0.38
N THR A 104 -9.27 0.63 0.60
CA THR A 104 -10.72 0.87 0.67
C THR A 104 -11.04 1.93 1.73
N GLU A 105 -10.44 1.83 2.91
CA GLU A 105 -10.70 2.75 4.02
C GLU A 105 -10.04 4.11 3.83
N ILE A 106 -8.82 4.13 3.28
CA ILE A 106 -8.16 5.37 2.86
C ILE A 106 -9.06 6.12 1.87
N LEU A 107 -9.56 5.44 0.84
CA LEU A 107 -10.38 6.07 -0.18
C LEU A 107 -11.77 6.45 0.34
N ARG A 108 -12.38 5.61 1.20
CA ARG A 108 -13.64 5.92 1.87
C ARG A 108 -13.54 7.20 2.71
N ALA A 109 -12.46 7.38 3.46
CA ALA A 109 -12.21 8.62 4.20
C ALA A 109 -12.07 9.83 3.25
N GLY A 110 -11.41 9.64 2.10
CA GLY A 110 -11.33 10.64 1.03
C GLY A 110 -12.70 11.04 0.48
N ILE A 111 -13.56 10.05 0.21
CA ILE A 111 -14.92 10.24 -0.29
C ILE A 111 -15.80 10.96 0.74
N GLN A 112 -15.71 10.59 2.02
CA GLN A 112 -16.47 11.24 3.09
C GLN A 112 -16.08 12.70 3.30
N ALA A 113 -14.83 13.07 3.01
CA ALA A 113 -14.36 14.44 3.02
C ALA A 113 -14.82 15.25 1.79
N THR A 114 -15.50 14.65 0.82
CA THR A 114 -16.00 15.35 -0.37
C THR A 114 -17.26 16.17 -0.05
N PRO A 115 -17.31 17.47 -0.41
CA PRO A 115 -18.47 18.31 -0.14
C PRO A 115 -19.76 17.77 -0.75
N LYS A 116 -20.86 17.84 0.01
CA LYS A 116 -22.20 17.40 -0.46
C LYS A 116 -22.63 18.09 -1.76
N GLY A 117 -22.27 19.37 -1.94
CA GLY A 117 -22.58 20.12 -3.15
C GLY A 117 -22.02 19.50 -4.45
N GLN A 118 -20.92 18.72 -4.40
CA GLN A 118 -20.44 18.00 -5.58
C GLN A 118 -21.39 16.86 -5.99
N TRP A 119 -21.99 16.18 -5.00
CA TRP A 119 -22.98 15.15 -5.25
C TRP A 119 -24.28 15.78 -5.78
N GLU A 120 -24.76 16.83 -5.12
CA GLU A 120 -25.99 17.54 -5.52
C GLU A 120 -25.89 18.10 -6.94
N ALA A 121 -24.78 18.76 -7.29
CA ALA A 121 -24.56 19.28 -8.64
C ALA A 121 -24.54 18.18 -9.71
N ALA A 122 -23.93 17.02 -9.41
CA ALA A 122 -23.94 15.87 -10.32
C ALA A 122 -25.36 15.33 -10.54
N TYR A 123 -26.16 15.23 -9.48
CA TYR A 123 -27.56 14.82 -9.59
C TYR A 123 -28.43 15.85 -10.31
N SER A 124 -28.18 17.16 -10.15
CA SER A 124 -28.83 18.22 -10.94
C SER A 124 -28.53 18.12 -12.44
N LEU A 125 -27.38 17.55 -12.80
CA LEU A 125 -27.01 17.24 -14.19
C LEU A 125 -27.51 15.86 -14.65
N ALA A 126 -28.45 15.25 -13.93
CA ALA A 126 -29.03 13.93 -14.20
C ALA A 126 -28.00 12.80 -14.32
N MET A 127 -26.84 12.91 -13.65
CA MET A 127 -25.84 11.84 -13.62
C MET A 127 -26.33 10.66 -12.78
N GLY A 128 -26.14 9.45 -13.30
CA GLY A 128 -26.41 8.22 -12.56
C GLY A 128 -25.42 7.99 -11.40
N PRO A 129 -25.73 7.12 -10.42
CA PRO A 129 -24.88 6.93 -9.23
C PRO A 129 -23.43 6.54 -9.54
N VAL A 130 -23.23 5.66 -10.52
CA VAL A 130 -21.88 5.25 -10.96
C VAL A 130 -21.16 6.39 -11.67
N GLN A 131 -21.87 7.19 -12.47
CA GLN A 131 -21.31 8.33 -13.17
C GLN A 131 -20.90 9.43 -12.18
N THR A 132 -21.77 9.76 -11.22
CA THR A 132 -21.48 10.70 -10.13
C THR A 132 -20.25 10.26 -9.35
N PHE A 133 -20.18 8.97 -8.97
CA PHE A 133 -19.02 8.45 -8.26
C PHE A 133 -17.75 8.55 -9.09
N VAL A 134 -17.70 7.94 -10.27
CA VAL A 134 -16.48 7.80 -11.07
C VAL A 134 -15.98 9.14 -11.62
N ARG A 135 -16.89 10.03 -12.03
CA ARG A 135 -16.50 11.27 -12.74
C ARG A 135 -16.40 12.49 -11.83
N VAL A 136 -17.19 12.55 -10.74
CA VAL A 136 -17.28 13.76 -9.91
C VAL A 136 -16.62 13.55 -8.56
N VAL A 137 -16.89 12.44 -7.88
CA VAL A 137 -16.47 12.23 -6.48
C VAL A 137 -15.10 11.58 -6.37
N LEU A 138 -14.86 10.52 -7.15
CA LEU A 138 -13.68 9.68 -7.06
C LEU A 138 -12.38 10.44 -7.38
N PRO A 139 -12.27 11.23 -8.48
CA PRO A 139 -11.03 11.92 -8.79
C PRO A 139 -10.54 12.89 -7.70
N PRO A 140 -11.36 13.82 -7.15
CA PRO A 140 -10.90 14.70 -6.08
C PRO A 140 -10.70 13.97 -4.75
N ALA A 141 -11.50 12.94 -4.45
CA ALA A 141 -11.28 12.11 -3.26
C ALA A 141 -9.94 11.38 -3.32
N PHE A 142 -9.63 10.75 -4.46
CA PHE A 142 -8.38 10.03 -4.69
C PHE A 142 -7.17 10.98 -4.63
N LYS A 143 -7.28 12.19 -5.21
CA LYS A 143 -6.29 13.26 -5.08
C LYS A 143 -5.98 13.61 -3.64
N ARG A 144 -7.02 13.80 -2.83
CA ARG A 144 -6.90 14.17 -1.42
C ARG A 144 -6.15 13.11 -0.61
N VAL A 145 -6.39 11.84 -0.90
CA VAL A 145 -5.82 10.71 -0.13
C VAL A 145 -4.56 10.13 -0.73
N TRP A 146 -4.09 10.65 -1.87
CA TRP A 146 -2.89 10.15 -2.55
C TRP A 146 -1.64 10.04 -1.65
N PRO A 147 -1.35 11.00 -0.72
CA PRO A 147 -0.22 10.84 0.19
C PRO A 147 -0.36 9.63 1.13
N ALA A 148 -1.57 9.38 1.63
CA ALA A 148 -1.86 8.21 2.46
C ALA A 148 -1.81 6.92 1.64
N MET A 149 -2.35 6.93 0.41
CA MET A 149 -2.29 5.79 -0.50
C MET A 149 -0.84 5.44 -0.88
N THR A 150 -0.01 6.45 -1.17
CA THR A 150 1.42 6.27 -1.43
C THR A 150 2.13 5.63 -0.24
N SER A 151 1.81 6.08 0.98
CA SER A 151 2.37 5.48 2.19
C SER A 151 1.95 4.02 2.36
N GLN A 152 0.69 3.69 2.07
CA GLN A 152 0.20 2.31 2.11
C GLN A 152 0.87 1.41 1.06
N ILE A 153 1.08 1.92 -0.17
CA ILE A 153 1.80 1.19 -1.21
C ILE A 153 3.24 0.86 -0.76
N ILE A 154 3.93 1.81 -0.13
CA ILE A 154 5.28 1.59 0.40
C ILE A 154 5.26 0.54 1.52
N ILE A 155 4.26 0.56 2.42
CA ILE A 155 4.10 -0.46 3.47
C ILE A 155 3.93 -1.85 2.84
N VAL A 156 3.11 -1.96 1.79
CA VAL A 156 2.89 -3.24 1.09
C VAL A 156 4.16 -3.71 0.37
N MET A 157 4.91 -2.80 -0.24
CA MET A 157 6.22 -3.10 -0.83
C MET A 157 7.21 -3.62 0.21
N LEU A 158 7.30 -2.97 1.38
CA LEU A 158 8.11 -3.46 2.50
C LEU A 158 7.61 -4.80 3.04
N GLY A 159 6.30 -5.03 2.97
CA GLY A 159 5.66 -6.29 3.31
C GLY A 159 6.13 -7.48 2.48
N THR A 160 6.74 -7.26 1.30
CA THR A 160 7.39 -8.33 0.53
C THR A 160 8.44 -9.09 1.34
N ALA A 161 9.12 -8.45 2.29
CA ALA A 161 10.08 -9.10 3.19
C ALA A 161 9.47 -10.30 3.94
N VAL A 162 8.19 -10.21 4.28
CA VAL A 162 7.44 -11.28 4.96
C VAL A 162 7.15 -12.43 3.98
N CYS A 163 7.01 -12.15 2.69
CA CYS A 163 6.82 -13.16 1.64
C CYS A 163 8.02 -14.11 1.51
N GLY A 164 9.23 -13.68 1.88
CA GLY A 164 10.40 -14.56 1.96
C GLY A 164 10.21 -15.77 2.90
N GLN A 165 9.29 -15.68 3.87
CA GLN A 165 8.99 -16.77 4.81
C GLN A 165 8.30 -17.96 4.14
N ILE A 166 7.66 -17.77 2.99
CA ILE A 166 7.10 -18.86 2.17
C ILE A 166 7.99 -19.18 0.96
N SER A 167 9.28 -18.83 1.03
CA SER A 167 10.28 -19.03 -0.03
C SER A 167 10.03 -18.23 -1.32
N THR A 168 9.38 -17.06 -1.21
CA THR A 168 9.37 -16.09 -2.31
C THR A 168 10.75 -15.45 -2.44
N GLU A 169 11.34 -15.47 -3.64
CA GLU A 169 12.72 -15.03 -3.92
C GLU A 169 12.90 -13.49 -3.94
N GLU A 170 12.35 -12.79 -2.97
CA GLU A 170 12.49 -11.34 -2.84
C GLU A 170 13.80 -10.95 -2.12
N LEU A 171 13.97 -9.65 -1.82
CA LEU A 171 15.23 -9.11 -1.31
C LEU A 171 15.62 -9.68 0.06
N SER A 172 14.67 -9.84 0.99
CA SER A 172 14.94 -10.41 2.31
C SER A 172 15.36 -11.88 2.20
N TYR A 173 14.72 -12.66 1.32
CA TYR A 173 15.13 -14.03 0.98
C TYR A 173 16.57 -14.08 0.47
N ALA A 174 16.92 -13.20 -0.48
CA ALA A 174 18.28 -13.09 -1.00
C ALA A 174 19.30 -12.79 0.12
N THR A 175 19.00 -11.84 1.00
CA THR A 175 19.90 -11.46 2.10
C THR A 175 20.05 -12.57 3.14
N ASN A 176 18.97 -13.31 3.44
CA ASN A 176 19.00 -14.48 4.32
C ASN A 176 19.84 -15.61 3.72
N LEU A 177 19.78 -15.81 2.40
CA LEU A 177 20.60 -16.81 1.72
C LEU A 177 22.09 -16.45 1.72
N ILE A 178 22.44 -15.16 1.59
CA ILE A 178 23.84 -14.72 1.69
C ILE A 178 24.34 -14.88 3.13
N HIS A 179 23.52 -14.51 4.11
CA HIS A 179 23.84 -14.70 5.51
C HIS A 179 24.08 -16.18 5.84
N SER A 180 23.23 -17.10 5.36
CA SER A 180 23.39 -18.54 5.65
C SER A 180 24.65 -19.15 5.02
N ARG A 181 25.18 -18.54 3.96
CA ARG A 181 26.45 -18.97 3.32
C ARG A 181 27.68 -18.41 4.01
N ASN A 182 27.64 -17.12 4.37
CA ASN A 182 28.83 -16.39 4.81
C ASN A 182 28.87 -16.17 6.33
N PHE A 183 27.81 -16.54 7.05
CA PHE A 183 27.61 -16.33 8.50
C PHE A 183 27.74 -14.87 8.96
N ARG A 184 27.50 -13.92 8.03
CA ARG A 184 27.59 -12.46 8.23
C ARG A 184 26.21 -11.81 8.38
N ALA A 185 25.58 -12.02 9.54
CA ALA A 185 24.19 -11.62 9.78
C ALA A 185 24.00 -10.11 9.76
N PHE A 186 24.92 -9.40 10.40
CA PHE A 186 24.84 -7.96 10.59
C PHE A 186 25.03 -7.23 9.25
N GLU A 187 26.06 -7.59 8.48
CA GLU A 187 26.36 -6.97 7.19
C GLU A 187 25.25 -7.22 6.16
N ALA A 188 24.74 -8.46 6.08
CA ALA A 188 23.64 -8.81 5.19
C ALA A 188 22.35 -8.03 5.54
N THR A 189 22.03 -7.93 6.83
CA THR A 189 20.85 -7.20 7.30
C THR A 189 21.01 -5.69 7.08
N PHE A 190 22.21 -5.14 7.31
CA PHE A 190 22.49 -3.73 7.05
C PHE A 190 22.30 -3.38 5.57
N ILE A 191 22.82 -4.22 4.66
CA ILE A 191 22.65 -4.06 3.22
C ILE A 191 21.17 -4.19 2.83
N ALA A 192 20.43 -5.15 3.42
CA ALA A 192 18.99 -5.28 3.21
C ALA A 192 18.25 -3.98 3.57
N VAL A 193 18.51 -3.44 4.76
CA VAL A 193 17.92 -2.18 5.25
C VAL A 193 18.24 -1.03 4.30
N ALA A 194 19.50 -0.89 3.88
CA ALA A 194 19.91 0.16 2.95
C ALA A 194 19.19 0.04 1.60
N LEU A 195 19.10 -1.17 1.05
CA LEU A 195 18.42 -1.42 -0.23
C LEU A 195 16.91 -1.18 -0.15
N TYR A 196 16.23 -1.63 0.91
CA TYR A 196 14.80 -1.33 1.12
C TYR A 196 14.56 0.16 1.33
N LEU A 197 15.44 0.86 2.03
CA LEU A 197 15.31 2.31 2.24
C LEU A 197 15.45 3.06 0.91
N MET A 198 16.49 2.75 0.13
CA MET A 198 16.69 3.34 -1.20
C MET A 198 15.50 3.06 -2.12
N LEU A 199 15.02 1.80 -2.14
CA LEU A 199 13.84 1.43 -2.93
C LEU A 199 12.59 2.17 -2.47
N SER A 200 12.37 2.29 -1.16
CA SER A 200 11.21 3.01 -0.59
C SER A 200 11.21 4.49 -0.97
N ILE A 201 12.38 5.14 -0.94
CA ILE A 201 12.55 6.53 -1.36
C ILE A 201 12.29 6.65 -2.86
N ALA A 202 12.89 5.78 -3.69
CA ALA A 202 12.70 5.78 -5.13
C ALA A 202 11.22 5.60 -5.53
N VAL A 203 10.54 4.60 -4.96
CA VAL A 203 9.12 4.34 -5.21
C VAL A 203 8.24 5.48 -4.72
N ARG A 204 8.55 6.08 -3.56
CA ARG A 204 7.83 7.27 -3.07
C ARG A 204 7.92 8.43 -4.06
N HIS A 205 9.13 8.77 -4.50
CA HIS A 205 9.34 9.86 -5.45
C HIS A 205 8.63 9.56 -6.78
N LEU A 206 8.72 8.32 -7.27
CA LEU A 206 8.03 7.89 -8.48
C LEU A 206 6.50 8.06 -8.34
N LEU A 207 5.89 7.57 -7.26
CA LEU A 207 4.43 7.66 -7.06
C LEU A 207 3.95 9.10 -6.89
N LEU A 208 4.70 9.95 -6.18
CA LEU A 208 4.36 11.38 -6.05
C LEU A 208 4.51 12.11 -7.39
N TRP A 209 5.56 11.81 -8.15
CA TRP A 209 5.76 12.35 -9.49
C TRP A 209 4.65 11.91 -10.45
N VAL A 210 4.29 10.61 -10.48
CA VAL A 210 3.18 10.10 -11.29
C VAL A 210 1.86 10.77 -10.90
N GLY A 211 1.59 10.89 -9.59
CA GLY A 211 0.36 11.52 -9.11
C GLY A 211 0.23 12.98 -9.55
N THR A 212 1.30 13.77 -9.38
CA THR A 212 1.30 15.19 -9.77
C THR A 212 1.24 15.40 -11.28
N ARG A 213 1.96 14.57 -12.06
CA ARG A 213 2.09 14.75 -13.52
C ARG A 213 0.93 14.19 -14.34
N PHE A 214 0.36 13.06 -13.93
CA PHE A 214 -0.63 12.32 -14.74
C PHE A 214 -2.02 12.28 -14.12
N LEU A 215 -2.15 12.20 -12.80
CA LEU A 215 -3.46 11.97 -12.17
C LEU A 215 -4.18 13.27 -11.78
N PHE A 216 -3.45 14.29 -11.33
CA PHE A 216 -4.09 15.40 -10.60
C PHE A 216 -3.91 16.78 -11.21
N GLY A 217 -3.05 16.92 -12.22
CA GLY A 217 -2.56 18.21 -12.70
C GLY A 217 -1.82 18.99 -11.60
N SER A 218 -0.96 19.93 -11.97
CA SER A 218 -0.23 20.78 -11.02
C SER A 218 -1.20 21.71 -10.26
N ALA A 219 -1.94 21.20 -9.29
CA ALA A 219 -2.55 22.03 -8.26
C ALA A 219 -1.80 21.73 -6.95
N PRO A 220 -1.30 22.75 -6.24
CA PRO A 220 -0.56 22.55 -5.01
C PRO A 220 -1.40 21.70 -4.06
N VAL A 221 -0.79 20.65 -3.51
CA VAL A 221 -1.33 20.02 -2.30
C VAL A 221 -1.37 21.12 -1.26
N ALA A 222 -2.57 21.61 -0.94
CA ALA A 222 -2.74 22.62 0.09
C ALA A 222 -2.30 22.00 1.42
N THR A 223 -1.03 22.19 1.77
CA THR A 223 -0.55 21.97 3.11
C THR A 223 -1.35 22.93 3.97
N ALA A 224 -2.32 22.42 4.72
CA ALA A 224 -3.04 23.17 5.71
C ALA A 224 -2.00 23.65 6.74
N ARG A 225 -1.43 24.84 6.51
CA ARG A 225 -0.68 25.56 7.53
C ARG A 225 -1.69 25.87 8.62
N VAL A 226 -1.63 25.14 9.72
CA VAL A 226 -2.35 25.50 10.95
C VAL A 226 -1.90 26.91 11.32
N PRO A 227 -2.80 27.92 11.36
CA PRO A 227 -2.40 29.26 11.73
C PRO A 227 -2.01 29.25 13.20
N LEU A 228 -0.71 29.36 13.46
CA LEU A 228 -0.11 29.39 14.80
C LEU A 228 -0.34 30.74 15.50
N LYS A 229 -1.59 31.21 15.57
CA LYS A 229 -1.94 32.47 16.23
C LYS A 229 -3.38 32.48 16.74
N ARG A 230 -3.57 32.04 18.01
CA ARG A 230 -4.58 32.56 18.96
C ARG A 230 -4.59 31.83 20.33
N ARG A 231 -3.43 31.41 20.85
CA ARG A 231 -3.35 30.71 22.15
C ARG A 231 -2.74 31.50 23.32
N TRP A 232 -2.50 32.81 23.17
CA TRP A 232 -1.70 33.60 24.12
C TRP A 232 -2.34 34.90 24.65
N LEU A 233 -3.64 35.16 24.44
CA LEU A 233 -4.28 36.41 24.92
C LEU A 233 -5.31 36.21 26.06
N GLY A 234 -5.35 35.04 26.70
CA GLY A 234 -6.35 34.73 27.75
C GLY A 234 -5.83 34.63 29.19
N ALA A 235 -4.55 34.90 29.47
CA ALA A 235 -3.94 34.61 30.78
C ALA A 235 -3.26 35.83 31.41
N ARG A 236 -3.94 36.98 31.43
CA ARG A 236 -3.55 38.14 32.25
C ARG A 236 -4.77 38.81 32.86
N HIS A 237 -5.42 38.11 33.79
CA HIS A 237 -6.15 38.73 34.91
C HIS A 237 -6.08 37.76 36.08
N GLY A 238 -5.20 38.11 37.03
CA GLY A 238 -4.97 37.48 38.32
C GLY A 238 -4.18 38.48 39.13
#